data_AF-A0A660XUE4-F1
#
_entry.id   AF-A0A660XUE4-F1
#
_cell.length_a   1.000
_cell.length_b   1.000
_cell.length_c   1.000
_cell.angle_alpha   90.00
_cell.angle_beta   90.00
_cell.angle_gamma   90.00
#
_symmetry.space_group_name_H-M   'P 1'
#
loop_
_entity.id
_entity.type
_entity.pdbx_description
1 polymer ?
#
loop_
_entity_poly.entity_id
_entity_poly.type
_entity_poly.pdbx_seq_one_letter_code
_entity_poly.pdbx_strand_id
1 'polypeptide(L)'
;MKENNNLEIWRDHWANFAEAFVPPIKAGGMLSRFVTNTAVTGAYAEAWIRSMVTSMLHQFRISTGAIIRPMDKTRRLRSIPQCDIIIWDPSVLPALFEQGDFALVPFHSARAVIEVKRTCTDLSKFKKQLKYRQKCLMHEYCPNVLGIVVSHPDALFDGEVTPDWLKQESWRESPAMTRLLRDWEEVDVDGVFVFIYFLAQIAGHTSCVS
;
A
#
# COMPACT_ATOMS: atom_id res chain seq x y z
N MET A 1 20.66 -27.75 -13.49
CA MET A 1 20.21 -27.23 -14.80
C MET A 1 18.70 -26.98 -14.87
N LYS A 2 17.82 -27.94 -14.53
CA LYS A 2 16.36 -27.70 -14.55
C LYS A 2 15.86 -26.64 -13.54
N GLU A 3 16.40 -26.63 -12.31
CA GLU A 3 16.02 -25.64 -11.28
C GLU A 3 16.44 -24.21 -11.64
N ASN A 4 17.68 -24.01 -12.11
CA ASN A 4 18.14 -22.69 -12.56
C ASN A 4 17.31 -22.14 -13.72
N ASN A 5 16.90 -23.00 -14.66
CA ASN A 5 16.04 -22.61 -15.77
C ASN A 5 14.62 -22.23 -15.31
N ASN A 6 14.08 -22.92 -14.30
CA ASN A 6 12.78 -22.58 -13.71
C ASN A 6 12.81 -21.26 -12.93
N LEU A 7 13.90 -20.99 -12.21
CA LEU A 7 14.10 -19.71 -11.50
C LEU A 7 14.20 -18.54 -12.48
N GLU A 8 14.88 -18.73 -13.60
CA GLU A 8 15.00 -17.73 -14.66
C GLU A 8 13.65 -17.42 -15.32
N ILE A 9 12.87 -18.45 -15.68
CA ILE A 9 11.52 -18.30 -16.23
C ILE A 9 10.58 -17.57 -15.24
N TRP A 10 10.67 -17.89 -13.95
CA TRP A 10 9.87 -17.22 -12.92
C TRP A 10 10.23 -15.74 -12.77
N ARG A 11 11.54 -15.42 -12.79
CA ARG A 11 12.01 -14.03 -12.75
C ARG A 11 11.55 -13.24 -13.97
N ASP A 12 11.61 -13.83 -15.16
CA ASP A 12 11.14 -13.19 -16.39
C ASP A 12 9.62 -12.96 -16.34
N HIS A 13 8.84 -13.92 -15.86
CA HIS A 13 7.41 -13.74 -15.67
C HIS A 13 7.10 -12.59 -14.70
N TRP A 14 7.82 -12.52 -13.59
CA TRP A 14 7.68 -11.47 -12.58
C TRP A 14 8.05 -10.08 -13.11
N ALA A 15 9.15 -9.98 -13.86
CA ALA A 15 9.55 -8.75 -14.52
C ALA A 15 8.47 -8.27 -15.50
N ASN A 16 7.92 -9.18 -16.32
CA ASN A 16 6.83 -8.85 -17.25
C ASN A 16 5.56 -8.39 -16.54
N PHE A 17 5.20 -9.01 -15.41
CA PHE A 17 4.08 -8.57 -14.60
C PHE A 17 4.30 -7.15 -14.06
N ALA A 18 5.47 -6.88 -13.49
CA ALA A 18 5.81 -5.58 -12.92
C ALA A 18 5.80 -4.48 -14.00
N GLU A 19 6.36 -4.76 -15.18
CA GLU A 19 6.34 -3.87 -16.35
C GLU A 19 4.93 -3.59 -16.87
N ALA A 20 3.99 -4.53 -16.74
CA ALA A 20 2.60 -4.29 -17.11
C ALA A 20 1.83 -3.45 -16.06
N PHE A 21 2.25 -3.49 -14.80
CA PHE A 21 1.54 -2.86 -13.67
C PHE A 21 1.78 -1.34 -13.56
N VAL A 22 3.01 -0.90 -13.79
CA VAL A 22 3.47 0.46 -13.51
C VAL A 22 3.17 1.54 -14.60
N PRO A 23 2.97 1.24 -15.90
CA PRO A 23 2.85 2.27 -16.94
C PRO A 23 1.85 3.39 -16.67
N PRO A 24 0.67 3.14 -16.07
CA PRO A 24 -0.31 4.20 -15.84
C PRO A 24 0.16 5.29 -14.87
N ILE A 25 1.08 4.96 -13.95
CA ILE A 25 1.58 5.87 -12.91
C ILE A 25 2.98 6.41 -13.18
N LYS A 26 3.63 6.04 -14.29
CA LYS A 26 4.98 6.50 -14.68
C LYS A 26 5.00 7.98 -15.09
N ALA A 27 6.05 8.72 -14.71
CA ALA A 27 6.23 10.08 -15.21
C ALA A 27 6.55 10.07 -16.71
N GLY A 28 6.10 11.08 -17.45
CA GLY A 28 6.18 11.06 -18.92
C GLY A 28 5.15 10.14 -19.59
N GLY A 29 4.38 9.37 -18.80
CA GLY A 29 3.23 8.60 -19.26
C GLY A 29 2.10 9.50 -19.80
N MET A 30 1.07 8.89 -20.38
CA MET A 30 -0.01 9.62 -21.08
C MET A 30 -0.65 10.71 -20.21
N LEU A 31 -0.83 10.47 -18.90
CA LEU A 31 -1.36 11.45 -17.94
C LEU A 31 -0.56 12.77 -17.92
N SER A 32 0.77 12.68 -17.95
CA SER A 32 1.66 13.84 -17.85
C SER A 32 1.56 14.79 -19.06
N ARG A 33 1.03 14.31 -20.20
CA ARG A 33 0.74 15.12 -21.38
C ARG A 33 -0.47 16.03 -21.18
N PHE A 34 -1.35 15.69 -20.24
CA PHE A 34 -2.57 16.43 -19.95
C PHE A 34 -2.45 17.28 -18.69
N VAL A 35 -1.74 16.80 -17.67
CA VAL A 35 -1.68 17.46 -16.36
C VAL A 35 -0.29 17.33 -15.73
N THR A 36 0.27 18.47 -15.30
CA THR A 36 1.53 18.54 -14.53
C THR A 36 1.32 18.86 -13.06
N ASN A 37 0.08 19.20 -12.66
CA ASN A 37 -0.29 19.49 -11.28
C ASN A 37 -0.01 18.29 -10.37
N THR A 38 0.82 18.51 -9.33
CA THR A 38 1.25 17.48 -8.40
C THR A 38 0.11 16.89 -7.57
N ALA A 39 -0.92 17.67 -7.24
CA ALA A 39 -2.10 17.20 -6.52
C ALA A 39 -2.94 16.24 -7.38
N VAL A 40 -3.18 16.59 -8.65
CA VAL A 40 -3.97 15.76 -9.56
C VAL A 40 -3.23 14.45 -9.88
N THR A 41 -1.93 14.56 -10.17
CA THR A 41 -1.11 13.38 -10.45
C THR A 41 -0.92 12.48 -9.23
N GLY A 42 -0.89 13.06 -8.01
CA GLY A 42 -0.95 12.31 -6.74
C GLY A 42 -2.27 11.56 -6.58
N ALA A 43 -3.40 12.26 -6.71
CA ALA A 43 -4.73 11.66 -6.61
C ALA A 43 -4.95 10.54 -7.65
N TYR A 44 -4.40 10.70 -8.86
CA TYR A 44 -4.44 9.63 -9.86
C TYR A 44 -3.64 8.39 -9.43
N ALA A 45 -2.43 8.58 -8.90
CA ALA A 45 -1.62 7.45 -8.42
C ALA A 45 -2.30 6.71 -7.27
N GLU A 46 -2.92 7.46 -6.33
CA GLU A 46 -3.75 6.89 -5.26
C GLU A 46 -4.92 6.09 -5.82
N ALA A 47 -5.67 6.64 -6.78
CA ALA A 47 -6.80 5.97 -7.40
C ALA A 47 -6.39 4.70 -8.17
N TRP A 48 -5.25 4.73 -8.88
CA TRP A 48 -4.70 3.58 -9.59
C TRP A 48 -4.34 2.44 -8.62
N ILE A 49 -3.58 2.75 -7.57
CA ILE A 49 -3.21 1.76 -6.55
C ILE A 49 -4.48 1.23 -5.86
N ARG A 50 -5.42 2.10 -5.49
CA ARG A 50 -6.69 1.69 -4.88
C ARG A 50 -7.50 0.75 -5.78
N SER A 51 -7.53 1.00 -7.09
CA SER A 51 -8.18 0.11 -8.06
C SER A 51 -7.54 -1.28 -8.06
N MET A 52 -6.21 -1.35 -7.99
CA MET A 52 -5.50 -2.63 -7.89
C MET A 52 -5.84 -3.36 -6.59
N VAL A 53 -5.78 -2.67 -5.45
CA VAL A 53 -6.14 -3.24 -4.14
C VAL A 53 -7.56 -3.80 -4.18
N THR A 54 -8.51 -3.07 -4.79
CA THR A 54 -9.91 -3.49 -4.94
C THR A 54 -10.04 -4.77 -5.76
N SER A 55 -9.25 -4.93 -6.83
CA SER A 55 -9.27 -6.12 -7.69
C SER A 55 -8.69 -7.38 -7.02
N MET A 56 -7.82 -7.22 -6.01
CA MET A 56 -7.20 -8.35 -5.32
C MET A 56 -7.94 -8.75 -4.04
N LEU A 57 -8.67 -7.83 -3.42
CA LEU A 57 -9.22 -7.98 -2.08
C LEU A 57 -10.75 -7.94 -2.07
N HIS A 58 -11.40 -8.84 -2.82
CA HIS A 58 -12.86 -8.83 -3.00
C HIS A 58 -13.68 -9.04 -1.71
N GLN A 59 -13.10 -9.68 -0.69
CA GLN A 59 -13.73 -9.88 0.61
C GLN A 59 -13.75 -8.62 1.48
N PHE A 60 -12.92 -7.63 1.14
CA PHE A 60 -12.81 -6.37 1.87
C PHE A 60 -13.46 -5.22 1.12
N ARG A 61 -13.77 -4.16 1.86
CA ARG A 61 -14.07 -2.85 1.30
C ARG A 61 -12.80 -2.02 1.29
N ILE A 62 -12.62 -1.26 0.22
CA ILE A 62 -11.46 -0.41 0.00
C ILE A 62 -11.94 1.04 -0.09
N SER A 63 -11.41 1.91 0.77
CA SER A 63 -11.85 3.30 0.83
C SER A 63 -10.69 4.24 1.10
N THR A 64 -10.77 5.48 0.61
CA THR A 64 -10.06 6.60 1.25
C THR A 64 -10.92 7.14 2.39
N GLY A 65 -10.37 7.94 3.29
CA GLY A 65 -11.11 8.56 4.38
C GLY A 65 -10.38 8.41 5.69
N ALA A 66 -11.06 8.08 6.78
CA ALA A 66 -10.43 8.06 8.09
C ALA A 66 -10.89 6.88 8.95
N ILE A 67 -9.97 6.38 9.77
CA ILE A 67 -10.29 5.39 10.79
C ILE A 67 -10.67 6.11 12.08
N ILE A 68 -11.87 5.82 12.58
CA ILE A 68 -12.44 6.46 13.77
C ILE A 68 -12.35 5.52 14.99
N ARG A 69 -11.94 6.08 16.13
CA ARG A 69 -11.80 5.38 17.42
C ARG A 69 -12.73 5.99 18.46
N PRO A 70 -13.21 5.19 19.43
CA PRO A 70 -14.08 5.70 20.51
C PRO A 70 -13.48 6.90 21.26
N MET A 71 -12.15 6.91 21.46
CA MET A 71 -11.45 7.94 22.22
C MET A 71 -11.11 9.21 21.41
N ASP A 72 -11.36 9.24 20.10
CA ASP A 72 -10.94 10.37 19.25
C ASP A 72 -11.63 11.69 19.67
N LYS A 73 -12.89 11.63 20.12
CA LYS A 73 -13.63 12.79 20.64
C LYS A 73 -13.12 13.29 22.00
N THR A 74 -12.69 12.37 22.88
CA THR A 74 -12.27 12.71 24.25
C THR A 74 -10.86 13.32 24.33
N ARG A 75 -10.00 13.07 23.34
CA ARG A 75 -8.57 13.47 23.38
C ARG A 75 -8.26 14.87 22.84
N ARG A 76 -9.26 15.73 22.57
CA ARG A 76 -9.05 17.01 21.84
C ARG A 76 -8.19 16.80 20.58
N LEU A 77 -8.28 15.64 19.93
CA LEU A 77 -7.57 15.37 18.68
C LEU A 77 -8.24 16.23 17.61
N ARG A 78 -7.66 17.42 17.38
CA ARG A 78 -8.18 18.43 16.45
C ARG A 78 -8.22 17.95 15.00
N SER A 79 -7.70 16.77 14.68
CA SER A 79 -7.88 16.15 13.37
C SER A 79 -7.73 14.63 13.47
N ILE A 80 -8.71 13.91 12.93
CA ILE A 80 -8.55 12.51 12.56
C ILE A 80 -7.93 12.56 11.17
N PRO A 81 -6.71 12.05 10.98
CA PRO A 81 -6.04 12.20 9.71
C PRO A 81 -6.68 11.30 8.65
N GLN A 82 -6.75 11.82 7.43
CA GLN A 82 -7.14 11.03 6.27
C GLN A 82 -6.05 10.00 5.96
N CYS A 83 -6.45 8.79 5.62
CA CYS A 83 -5.65 7.72 5.05
C CYS A 83 -5.93 7.64 3.55
N ASP A 84 -4.89 7.41 2.77
CA ASP A 84 -5.02 7.34 1.30
C ASP A 84 -5.86 6.10 0.91
N ILE A 85 -5.53 4.93 1.49
CA ILE A 85 -6.25 3.67 1.29
C ILE A 85 -6.42 2.94 2.63
N ILE A 86 -7.66 2.56 2.93
CA ILE A 86 -8.08 1.74 4.06
C ILE A 86 -8.66 0.45 3.51
N ILE A 87 -8.13 -0.68 3.95
CA ILE A 87 -8.69 -2.01 3.70
C ILE A 87 -9.47 -2.38 4.96
N TRP A 88 -10.77 -2.66 4.82
CA TRP A 88 -11.63 -2.92 5.98
C TRP A 88 -12.69 -3.98 5.71
N ASP A 89 -13.15 -4.59 6.80
CA ASP A 89 -14.08 -5.70 6.80
C ASP A 89 -15.47 -5.23 7.22
N PRO A 90 -16.42 -5.09 6.27
CA PRO A 90 -17.76 -4.62 6.58
C PRO A 90 -18.58 -5.63 7.39
N SER A 91 -18.16 -6.90 7.48
CA SER A 91 -18.86 -7.94 8.23
C SER A 91 -18.68 -7.79 9.74
N VAL A 92 -17.62 -7.11 10.19
CA VAL A 92 -17.41 -6.80 11.61
C VAL A 92 -18.27 -5.62 12.04
N LEU A 93 -18.09 -4.46 11.41
CA LEU A 93 -18.96 -3.30 11.57
C LEU A 93 -18.98 -2.48 10.26
N PRO A 94 -20.14 -1.99 9.81
CA PRO A 94 -20.23 -1.11 8.66
C PRO A 94 -19.59 0.27 8.96
N ALA A 95 -19.20 0.99 7.91
CA ALA A 95 -18.75 2.37 8.03
C ALA A 95 -19.88 3.26 8.59
N LEU A 96 -19.53 4.26 9.42
CA LEU A 96 -20.53 5.22 9.93
C LEU A 96 -21.03 6.17 8.84
N PHE A 97 -20.14 6.50 7.91
CA PHE A 97 -20.41 7.32 6.74
C PHE A 97 -19.66 6.70 5.58
N GLU A 98 -20.36 6.44 4.48
CA GLU A 98 -19.80 5.86 3.26
C GLU A 98 -20.47 6.53 2.07
N GLN A 99 -19.66 7.04 1.14
CA GLN A 99 -20.14 7.62 -0.11
C GLN A 99 -19.10 7.39 -1.20
N GLY A 100 -19.42 6.50 -2.15
CA GLY A 100 -18.45 6.05 -3.15
C GLY A 100 -17.21 5.45 -2.47
N ASP A 101 -16.03 5.90 -2.87
CA ASP A 101 -14.76 5.39 -2.33
C ASP A 101 -14.37 6.05 -1.00
N PHE A 102 -15.18 6.94 -0.42
CA PHE A 102 -14.87 7.65 0.83
C PHE A 102 -15.63 7.02 2.01
N ALA A 103 -14.93 6.72 3.12
CA ALA A 103 -15.54 6.16 4.32
C ALA A 103 -14.92 6.65 5.65
N LEU A 104 -15.77 6.75 6.67
CA LEU A 104 -15.36 6.83 8.08
C LEU A 104 -15.48 5.44 8.72
N VAL A 105 -14.35 4.76 8.83
CA VAL A 105 -14.25 3.34 9.13
C VAL A 105 -14.04 3.11 10.64
N PRO A 106 -14.89 2.32 11.31
CA PRO A 106 -14.65 1.92 12.69
C PRO A 106 -13.31 1.21 12.86
N PHE A 107 -12.58 1.55 13.93
CA PHE A 107 -11.30 0.93 14.29
C PHE A 107 -11.31 -0.60 14.25
N HIS A 108 -12.40 -1.24 14.70
CA HIS A 108 -12.53 -2.70 14.72
C HIS A 108 -12.68 -3.34 13.33
N SER A 109 -13.12 -2.57 12.33
CA SER A 109 -13.28 -3.05 10.95
C SER A 109 -12.02 -2.85 10.12
N ALA A 110 -11.11 -1.96 10.53
CA ALA A 110 -9.89 -1.69 9.79
C ALA A 110 -8.92 -2.89 9.85
N ARG A 111 -8.39 -3.30 8.70
CA ARG A 111 -7.48 -4.45 8.55
C ARG A 111 -6.09 -4.06 8.07
N ALA A 112 -6.01 -3.04 7.23
CA ALA A 112 -4.74 -2.52 6.75
C ALA A 112 -4.88 -1.07 6.28
N VAL A 113 -3.74 -0.36 6.24
CA VAL A 113 -3.63 0.99 5.67
C VAL A 113 -2.49 1.03 4.66
N ILE A 114 -2.71 1.68 3.52
CA ILE A 114 -1.66 1.99 2.56
C ILE A 114 -1.62 3.51 2.41
N GLU A 115 -0.42 4.08 2.51
CA GLU A 115 -0.17 5.49 2.21
C GLU A 115 0.65 5.59 0.94
N VAL A 116 0.27 6.50 0.05
CA VAL A 116 0.88 6.65 -1.26
C VAL A 116 1.52 8.03 -1.37
N LYS A 117 2.72 8.08 -1.93
CA LYS A 117 3.40 9.33 -2.28
C LYS A 117 3.93 9.20 -3.70
N ARG A 118 3.75 10.21 -4.55
CA ARG A 118 4.36 10.18 -5.91
C ARG A 118 5.88 10.14 -5.84
N THR A 119 6.44 11.03 -5.03
CA THR A 119 7.85 11.08 -4.64
C THR A 119 7.91 11.40 -3.15
N CYS A 120 9.04 11.08 -2.51
CA CYS A 120 9.24 11.38 -1.10
C CYS A 120 10.68 11.81 -0.86
N THR A 121 10.90 13.06 -0.47
CA THR A 121 12.24 13.57 -0.11
C THR A 121 12.52 13.46 1.39
N ASP A 122 11.47 13.48 2.22
CA ASP A 122 11.57 13.34 3.68
C ASP A 122 10.98 11.99 4.12
N LEU A 123 11.76 10.93 3.91
CA LEU A 123 11.41 9.56 4.31
C LEU A 123 11.20 9.44 5.83
N SER A 124 11.89 10.26 6.63
CA SER A 124 11.74 10.26 8.09
C SER A 124 10.36 10.75 8.52
N LYS A 125 9.85 11.81 7.90
CA LYS A 125 8.49 12.29 8.11
C LYS A 125 7.45 11.29 7.62
N PHE A 126 7.69 10.67 6.46
CA PHE A 126 6.78 9.65 5.94
C PHE A 126 6.72 8.41 6.85
N LYS A 127 7.86 7.93 7.33
CA LYS A 127 7.92 6.82 8.31
C LYS A 127 7.21 7.16 9.62
N LYS A 128 7.31 8.41 10.11
CA LYS A 128 6.53 8.88 11.27
C LYS A 128 5.02 8.86 11.02
N GLN A 129 4.57 9.24 9.82
CA GLN A 129 3.17 9.13 9.40
C GLN A 129 2.70 7.68 9.39
N LEU A 130 3.46 6.76 8.81
CA LEU A 130 3.14 5.33 8.81
C LEU A 130 3.06 4.76 10.23
N LYS A 131 4.00 5.10 11.13
CA LYS A 131 3.92 4.73 12.55
C LYS A 131 2.67 5.27 13.24
N TYR A 132 2.17 6.43 12.82
CA TYR A 132 0.89 6.93 13.32
C TYR A 132 -0.28 6.07 12.80
N ARG A 133 -0.24 5.60 11.54
CA ARG A 133 -1.26 4.69 10.97
C ARG A 133 -1.33 3.34 11.67
N GLN A 134 -0.20 2.80 12.12
CA GLN A 134 -0.19 1.55 12.90
C GLN A 134 -1.04 1.69 14.17
N LYS A 135 -1.02 2.87 14.81
CA LYS A 135 -1.85 3.18 16.00
C LYS A 135 -3.33 3.39 15.68
N CYS A 136 -3.71 3.39 14.40
CA CYS A 136 -5.08 3.39 13.93
C CYS A 136 -5.60 1.98 13.62
N LEU A 137 -4.80 0.94 13.79
CA LEU A 137 -5.19 -0.46 13.62
C LEU A 137 -5.20 -1.20 14.97
N MET A 138 -6.00 -2.27 15.05
CA MET A 138 -5.96 -3.18 16.20
C MET A 138 -4.58 -3.83 16.33
N HIS A 139 -4.24 -4.31 17.54
CA HIS A 139 -2.90 -4.80 17.85
C HIS A 139 -2.44 -5.96 16.94
N GLU A 140 -3.36 -6.84 16.55
CA GLU A 140 -3.13 -7.93 15.61
C GLU A 140 -2.86 -7.44 14.18
N TYR A 141 -3.38 -6.28 13.80
CA TYR A 141 -3.23 -5.68 12.47
C TYR A 141 -2.22 -4.52 12.43
N CYS A 142 -1.56 -4.22 13.55
CA CYS A 142 -0.52 -3.20 13.66
C CYS A 142 0.56 -3.27 12.55
N PRO A 143 1.09 -4.45 12.12
CA PRO A 143 2.08 -4.50 11.05
C PRO A 143 1.48 -4.23 9.66
N ASN A 144 0.15 -4.25 9.49
CA ASN A 144 -0.55 -4.14 8.20
C ASN A 144 -0.60 -2.70 7.69
N VAL A 145 0.55 -2.02 7.68
CA VAL A 145 0.72 -0.67 7.15
C VAL A 145 1.85 -0.68 6.13
N LEU A 146 1.56 -0.24 4.91
CA LEU A 146 2.53 -0.14 3.83
C LEU A 146 2.63 1.31 3.32
N GLY A 147 3.85 1.82 3.25
CA GLY A 147 4.13 3.05 2.50
C GLY A 147 4.54 2.73 1.07
N ILE A 148 3.87 3.31 0.08
CA ILE A 148 4.26 3.21 -1.33
C ILE A 148 4.75 4.58 -1.79
N VAL A 149 6.00 4.66 -2.23
CA VAL A 149 6.52 5.83 -2.96
C VAL A 149 6.61 5.46 -4.43
N VAL A 150 5.74 6.02 -5.28
CA VAL A 150 5.65 5.62 -6.69
C VAL A 150 7.02 5.66 -7.37
N SER A 151 7.79 6.74 -7.16
CA SER A 151 9.17 6.83 -7.64
C SER A 151 10.12 7.35 -6.57
N HIS A 152 11.24 6.65 -6.40
CA HIS A 152 12.33 7.03 -5.50
C HIS A 152 13.68 6.53 -6.05
N PRO A 153 14.79 7.28 -5.91
CA PRO A 153 16.12 6.88 -6.41
C PRO A 153 16.69 5.64 -5.72
N ASP A 154 16.41 5.50 -4.42
CA ASP A 154 16.85 4.37 -3.59
C ASP A 154 15.74 3.34 -3.38
N ALA A 155 16.10 2.06 -3.30
CA ALA A 155 15.19 1.01 -2.87
C ALA A 155 14.74 1.30 -1.43
N LEU A 156 13.44 1.18 -1.18
CA LEU A 156 12.85 1.58 0.11
C LEU A 156 12.51 0.40 1.01
N PHE A 157 12.39 -0.80 0.46
CA PHE A 157 12.12 -2.00 1.24
C PHE A 157 13.43 -2.50 1.83
N ASP A 158 13.45 -2.66 3.15
CA ASP A 158 14.62 -3.05 3.94
C ASP A 158 14.57 -4.51 4.43
N GLY A 159 13.61 -5.30 3.92
CA GLY A 159 13.46 -6.73 4.19
C GLY A 159 13.79 -7.63 3.00
N GLU A 160 13.67 -8.94 3.22
CA GLU A 160 13.73 -9.93 2.14
C GLU A 160 12.36 -10.05 1.45
N VAL A 161 12.35 -10.06 0.11
CA VAL A 161 11.12 -10.12 -0.69
C VAL A 161 10.63 -11.57 -0.77
N THR A 162 9.98 -12.03 0.30
CA THR A 162 9.34 -13.35 0.35
C THR A 162 7.80 -13.22 0.32
N PRO A 163 7.06 -14.26 -0.13
CA PRO A 163 5.60 -14.24 -0.11
C PRO A 163 4.97 -13.94 1.26
N ASP A 164 5.72 -14.18 2.34
CA ASP A 164 5.25 -14.02 3.71
C ASP A 164 6.02 -12.97 4.53
N TRP A 165 6.65 -12.01 3.85
CA TRP A 165 7.49 -10.99 4.48
C TRP A 165 6.78 -10.23 5.61
N LEU A 166 5.45 -10.07 5.56
CA LEU A 166 4.66 -9.30 6.52
C LEU A 166 4.58 -9.99 7.89
N LYS A 167 4.89 -11.28 7.97
CA LYS A 167 4.93 -12.04 9.23
C LYS A 167 6.10 -11.66 10.13
N GLN A 168 7.13 -10.99 9.61
CA GLN A 168 8.29 -10.60 10.42
C GLN A 168 7.88 -9.57 11.50
N GLU A 169 8.31 -9.80 12.75
CA GLU A 169 7.91 -8.94 13.88
C GLU A 169 8.43 -7.50 13.77
N SER A 170 9.51 -7.28 13.02
CA SER A 170 10.13 -5.97 12.79
C SER A 170 9.14 -4.93 12.26
N TRP A 171 8.15 -5.35 11.47
CA TRP A 171 7.17 -4.45 10.87
C TRP A 171 6.22 -3.82 11.89
N ARG A 172 6.09 -4.40 13.09
CA ARG A 172 5.35 -3.77 14.20
C ARG A 172 6.03 -2.48 14.69
N GLU A 173 7.35 -2.46 14.69
CA GLU A 173 8.14 -1.32 15.18
C GLU A 173 8.50 -0.32 14.08
N SER A 174 8.65 -0.81 12.86
CA SER A 174 9.08 -0.04 11.69
C SER A 174 8.24 -0.47 10.49
N PRO A 175 7.18 0.28 10.12
CA PRO A 175 6.32 -0.12 9.01
C PRO A 175 7.10 -0.13 7.70
N ALA A 176 6.79 -1.11 6.85
CA ALA A 176 7.46 -1.31 5.57
C ALA A 176 7.18 -0.14 4.61
N MET A 177 8.18 0.17 3.79
CA MET A 177 8.05 1.07 2.65
C MET A 177 8.54 0.36 1.40
N THR A 178 7.95 0.69 0.27
CA THR A 178 8.40 0.20 -1.03
C THR A 178 8.32 1.32 -2.06
N ARG A 179 9.06 1.15 -3.17
CA ARG A 179 8.88 1.97 -4.37
C ARG A 179 8.39 1.12 -5.52
N LEU A 180 7.84 1.75 -6.55
CA LEU A 180 7.41 1.05 -7.77
C LEU A 180 8.33 1.34 -8.96
N LEU A 181 8.99 2.49 -8.94
CA LEU A 181 9.91 2.96 -9.97
C LEU A 181 11.20 3.49 -9.35
N ARG A 182 12.33 3.23 -10.01
CA ARG A 182 13.59 3.96 -9.82
C ARG A 182 13.61 5.17 -10.76
N ASP A 183 13.62 6.36 -10.17
CA ASP A 183 13.70 7.67 -10.86
C ASP A 183 12.77 7.83 -12.08
N TRP A 184 11.57 7.26 -12.00
CA TRP A 184 10.56 7.21 -13.06
C TRP A 184 10.96 6.46 -14.33
N GLU A 185 12.14 5.87 -14.40
CA GLU A 185 12.68 5.25 -15.61
C GLU A 185 12.51 3.73 -15.60
N GLU A 186 12.89 3.09 -14.50
CA GLU A 186 12.93 1.63 -14.39
C GLU A 186 11.93 1.12 -13.37
N VAL A 187 11.29 -0.01 -13.67
CA VAL A 187 10.39 -0.68 -12.75
C VAL A 187 11.19 -1.37 -11.64
N ASP A 188 10.82 -1.10 -10.39
CA ASP A 188 11.32 -1.85 -9.25
C ASP A 188 10.50 -3.13 -9.07
N VAL A 189 10.98 -4.23 -9.68
CA VAL A 189 10.30 -5.53 -9.63
C VAL A 189 10.08 -5.96 -8.18
N ASP A 190 11.14 -5.96 -7.37
CA ASP A 190 11.09 -6.32 -5.96
C ASP A 190 10.07 -5.45 -5.21
N GLY A 191 10.07 -4.14 -5.48
CA GLY A 191 9.15 -3.23 -4.86
C GLY A 191 7.67 -3.45 -5.22
N VAL A 192 7.39 -3.86 -6.46
CA VAL A 192 6.05 -4.32 -6.89
C VAL A 192 5.67 -5.60 -6.15
N PHE A 193 6.58 -6.57 -6.02
CA PHE A 193 6.28 -7.83 -5.34
C PHE A 193 6.07 -7.67 -3.83
N VAL A 194 6.78 -6.75 -3.17
CA VAL A 194 6.48 -6.34 -1.80
C VAL A 194 5.02 -5.94 -1.65
N PHE A 195 4.51 -5.12 -2.59
CA PHE A 195 3.11 -4.69 -2.60
C PHE A 195 2.14 -5.84 -2.90
N ILE A 196 2.42 -6.69 -3.89
CA ILE A 196 1.57 -7.85 -4.22
C ILE A 196 1.50 -8.84 -3.04
N TYR A 197 2.64 -9.15 -2.42
CA TYR A 197 2.70 -10.04 -1.26
C TYR A 197 2.07 -9.44 -0.01
N PHE A 198 2.12 -8.12 0.15
CA PHE A 198 1.33 -7.45 1.18
C PHE A 198 -0.16 -7.78 1.00
N LEU A 199 -0.70 -7.55 -0.19
CA LEU A 199 -2.11 -7.80 -0.48
C LEU A 199 -2.48 -9.28 -0.33
N ALA A 200 -1.64 -10.19 -0.83
CA ALA A 200 -1.86 -11.63 -0.68
C ALA A 200 -1.97 -12.04 0.81
N GLN A 201 -1.10 -11.51 1.67
CA GLN A 201 -1.13 -11.80 3.10
C GLN A 201 -2.35 -11.17 3.79
N ILE A 202 -2.78 -9.97 3.40
CA ILE A 202 -4.04 -9.37 3.89
C ILE A 202 -5.25 -10.21 3.48
N ALA A 203 -5.23 -10.79 2.27
CA ALA A 203 -6.27 -11.71 1.82
C ALA A 203 -6.30 -13.04 2.58
N GLY A 204 -5.28 -13.34 3.40
CA GLY A 204 -5.14 -14.60 4.13
C GLY A 204 -4.39 -15.68 3.36
N HIS A 205 -3.74 -15.34 2.23
CA HIS A 205 -2.86 -16.27 1.52
C HIS A 205 -1.49 -16.28 2.21
N THR A 206 -1.22 -17.34 2.98
CA THR A 206 0.04 -17.50 3.73
C THR A 206 1.17 -18.13 2.92
N SER A 207 0.89 -18.54 1.67
CA SER A 207 1.85 -19.13 0.74
C SER A 207 1.29 -19.12 -0.69
N CYS A 208 1.70 -18.12 -1.50
CA CYS A 208 1.62 -18.26 -2.95
C CYS A 208 2.97 -18.82 -3.42
N VAL A 209 2.91 -20.04 -3.97
CA VAL A 209 4.00 -20.78 -4.63
C VAL A 209 5.02 -21.43 -3.66
N SER A 210 4.81 -22.72 -3.42
CA SER A 210 5.87 -23.70 -3.16
C SER A 210 6.36 -24.29 -4.47
#